data_AF-A0A1I0PBS1-F1
#
_entry.id   AF-A0A1I0PBS1-F1
#
_cell.length_a   1.000
_cell.length_b   1.000
_cell.length_c   1.000
_cell.angle_alpha   90.00
_cell.angle_beta   90.00
_cell.angle_gamma   90.00
#
_symmetry.space_group_name_H-M   'P 1'
#
loop_
_entity.id
_entity.type
_entity.pdbx_description
1 polymer ?
#
loop_
_entity_poly.entity_id
_entity_poly.type
_entity_poly.pdbx_seq_one_letter_code
_entity_poly.pdbx_strand_id
1 'polypeptide(L)' 'MATKEPVECPVCREEPAADQQLEDHLLAEHSKRKLAKFIVAETTALSTDDISE' A
#
# COMPACT_ATOMS: atom_id res chain seq x y z
N MET A 1 -14.46 1.68 -21.74
CA MET A 1 -14.91 1.12 -20.45
C MET A 1 -13.68 1.11 -19.56
N ALA A 2 -13.62 1.97 -18.55
CA ALA A 2 -12.46 2.02 -17.66
C ALA A 2 -12.52 0.79 -16.75
N THR A 3 -11.77 -0.26 -17.08
CA THR A 3 -11.49 -1.36 -16.16
C THR A 3 -10.67 -0.75 -15.03
N LYS A 4 -11.31 -0.45 -13.90
CA LYS A 4 -10.57 -0.19 -12.66
C LYS A 4 -9.77 -1.46 -12.39
N GLU A 5 -8.47 -1.39 -12.59
CA GLU A 5 -7.56 -2.47 -12.21
C GLU A 5 -7.80 -2.76 -10.72
N PRO A 6 -7.91 -4.05 -10.34
CA PRO A 6 -8.07 -4.41 -8.94
C PRO A 6 -6.89 -3.82 -8.18
N VAL A 7 -7.20 -2.98 -7.20
CA VAL A 7 -6.16 -2.32 -6.39
C VAL A 7 -5.68 -3.35 -5.38
N GLU A 8 -4.53 -3.97 -5.64
CA GLU A 8 -3.86 -4.85 -4.70
C GLU A 8 -3.35 -4.06 -3.49
N CYS A 9 -3.44 -4.65 -2.30
CA CYS A 9 -2.92 -4.01 -1.11
C CYS A 9 -1.38 -4.00 -1.13
N PRO A 10 -0.72 -2.83 -1.08
CA PRO A 10 0.74 -2.77 -1.20
C PRO A 10 1.46 -3.33 0.05
N VAL A 11 0.73 -3.51 1.16
CA VAL A 11 1.29 -3.97 2.44
C VAL A 11 1.29 -5.49 2.55
N CYS A 12 0.24 -6.19 2.10
CA CYS A 12 0.14 -7.66 2.14
C CYS A 12 0.18 -8.32 0.76
N ARG A 13 0.08 -7.55 -0.33
CA ARG A 13 -0.11 -8.02 -1.71
C ARG A 13 -1.32 -8.93 -1.87
N GLU A 14 -2.36 -8.67 -1.07
CA GLU A 14 -3.65 -9.33 -1.20
C GLU A 14 -4.65 -8.38 -1.85
N GLU A 15 -5.55 -8.97 -2.64
CA GLU A 15 -6.65 -8.24 -3.23
C GLU A 15 -7.73 -7.99 -2.16
N PRO A 16 -8.10 -6.73 -1.89
CA PRO A 16 -9.25 -6.44 -1.06
C PRO A 16 -10.51 -7.01 -1.72
N ALA A 17 -11.54 -7.31 -0.91
CA ALA A 17 -12.80 -7.83 -1.45
C ALA A 17 -13.37 -6.87 -2.52
N ALA A 18 -14.10 -7.40 -3.50
CA ALA A 18 -14.59 -6.64 -4.66
C ALA A 18 -15.39 -5.38 -4.30
N ASP A 19 -16.08 -5.39 -3.16
CA ASP A 19 -16.87 -4.26 -2.64
C ASP A 19 -16.17 -3.51 -1.49
N GLN A 20 -14.98 -3.94 -1.07
CA GLN A 20 -14.20 -3.32 -0.01
C GLN A 20 -13.20 -2.32 -0.58
N GLN A 21 -13.19 -1.10 -0.05
CA GLN A 21 -12.18 -0.11 -0.41
C GLN A 21 -10.83 -0.49 0.18
N LEU A 22 -9.75 -0.20 -0.55
CA LEU A 22 -8.39 -0.42 -0.05
C LEU A 22 -8.16 0.26 1.31
N GLU A 23 -8.68 1.48 1.49
CA GLU A 23 -8.57 2.21 2.76
C GLU A 23 -9.20 1.45 3.94
N ASP A 24 -10.38 0.86 3.73
CA ASP A 24 -11.07 0.07 4.75
C ASP A 24 -10.30 -1.21 5.07
N HIS A 25 -9.78 -1.90 4.05
CA HIS A 25 -8.89 -3.06 4.23
C HIS A 25 -7.63 -2.69 5.02
N LEU A 26 -6.98 -1.57 4.70
CA LEU A 26 -5.79 -1.09 5.42
C LEU A 26 -6.09 -0.78 6.88
N LEU A 27 -7.29 -0.28 7.21
CA LEU A 27 -7.69 0.02 8.58
C LEU A 27 -8.12 -1.23 9.37
N ALA A 28 -8.79 -2.18 8.71
CA ALA A 28 -9.29 -3.40 9.32
C ALA A 28 -8.19 -4.45 9.50
N GLU A 29 -7.43 -4.74 8.45
CA GLU A 29 -6.45 -5.84 8.41
C GLU A 29 -5.05 -5.42 8.84
N HIS A 30 -4.75 -4.11 8.84
CA HIS A 30 -3.43 -3.62 9.22
C HIS A 30 -3.47 -2.64 10.39
N SER A 31 -2.64 -2.93 11.38
CA SER A 31 -2.44 -1.99 12.48
C SER A 31 -1.64 -0.77 12.02
N LYS A 32 -1.88 0.38 12.66
CA LYS A 32 -1.15 1.65 12.45
C LYS A 32 0.38 1.47 12.39
N ARG A 33 0.93 0.54 13.18
CA ARG A 33 2.37 0.21 13.21
C ARG A 33 2.87 -0.42 11.91
N LYS A 34 2.07 -1.27 11.27
CA LYS A 34 2.41 -1.94 10.00
C LYS A 34 2.38 -0.93 8.85
N LEU A 35 1.35 -0.08 8.83
CA LEU A 35 1.23 1.04 7.89
C LEU A 35 2.40 2.02 8.02
N ALA A 36 2.75 2.42 9.25
CA ALA A 36 3.88 3.32 9.48
C ALA A 36 5.21 2.72 8.99
N LYS A 37 5.47 1.43 9.21
CA LYS A 37 6.65 0.76 8.68
C LYS A 37 6.68 0.76 7.15
N PHE A 38 5.53 0.51 6.53
CA PHE A 38 5.41 0.52 5.07
C PHE A 38 5.70 1.92 4.50
N ILE A 39 5.06 2.95 5.03
CA ILE A 39 5.27 4.36 4.60
C ILE A 39 6.74 4.75 4.75
N VAL A 40 7.39 4.40 5.86
CA VAL A 40 8.83 4.67 6.06
C VAL A 40 9.68 3.92 5.04
N ALA A 41 9.38 2.65 4.76
CA ALA A 41 10.12 1.86 3.78
C ALA A 41 9.96 2.42 2.36
N GLU A 42 8.74 2.79 1.97
CA GLU A 42 8.46 3.40 0.65
C GLU A 42 9.12 4.77 0.52
N THR A 43 8.99 5.63 1.54
CA THR A 43 9.65 6.95 1.58
C THR A 43 11.17 6.80 1.52
N THR A 44 11.73 5.82 2.24
CA THR A 44 13.18 5.56 2.23
C THR A 44 13.64 5.04 0.86
N ALA A 45 12.88 4.14 0.24
CA ALA A 45 13.18 3.64 -1.10
C ALA A 45 13.17 4.77 -2.13
N LEU A 46 12.15 5.63 -2.11
CA LEU A 46 12.05 6.83 -2.96
C LEU A 46 13.19 7.83 -2.68
N SER A 47 13.62 7.97 -1.43
CA SER A 47 14.71 8.89 -1.06
C SER A 47 16.10 8.32 -1.35
N THR A 48 16.25 6.99 -1.46
CA THR A 48 17.53 6.33 -1.75
C THR A 48 17.80 6.29 -3.25
N ASP A 49 16.76 6.23 -4.08
CA ASP A 49 16.89 6.31 -5.54
C ASP A 49 17.35 7.71 -6.02
N ASP A 50 17.22 8.75 -5.19
CA ASP A 50 17.70 10.11 -5.46
C ASP A 50 19.19 10.32 -5.11
N ILE A 51 19.85 9.32 -4.51
CA ILE A 51 21.30 9.36 -4.20
C ILE A 51 22.01 8.27 -5.01
N SER A 52 22.00 8.44 -6.33
CA SER A 52 23.00 7.84 -7.21
C SER A 52 23.57 8.95 -8.08
N GLU A 53 24.54 9.68 -7.51
CA GLU A 53 25.49 10.53 -8.24
C GLU A 53 26.86 9.84 -8.24
#